data_AF-A0A661SH59-F1
#
_entry.id   AF-A0A661SH59-F1
#
_cell.length_a   1.000
_cell.length_b   1.000
_cell.length_c   1.000
_cell.angle_alpha   90.00
_cell.angle_beta   90.00
_cell.angle_gamma   90.00
#
_symmetry.space_group_name_H-M   'P 1'
#
loop_
_entity.id
_entity.type
_entity.pdbx_description
1 polymer ?
#
loop_
_entity_poly.entity_id
_entity_poly.type
_entity_poly.pdbx_seq_one_letter_code
_entity_poly.pdbx_strand_id
1 'polypeptide(L)'
;MDRVLKGAWEALNWNVDTLKSTGRVHGKDRENRDLLVFLLWETGAYTNAEIGEIFGIGYTAVSHIARRVKEQLPGNHMVEEKYHRLKSQIKM
;
A
#
# COMPACT_ATOMS: atom_id res chain seq x y z
N MET A 1 13.93 1.58 10.05
CA MET A 1 13.32 1.34 8.73
C MET A 1 13.01 -0.14 8.63
N ASP A 2 11.74 -0.54 8.71
CA ASP A 2 11.32 -1.96 8.68
C ASP A 2 11.59 -2.60 7.31
N ARG A 3 11.79 -3.94 7.27
CA ARG A 3 12.06 -4.70 6.03
C ARG A 3 10.91 -4.59 5.02
N VAL A 4 9.66 -4.60 5.49
CA VAL A 4 8.47 -4.49 4.64
C VAL A 4 8.42 -3.11 4.00
N LEU A 5 8.63 -2.07 4.80
CA LEU A 5 8.67 -0.69 4.30
C LEU A 5 9.84 -0.49 3.33
N LYS A 6 11.01 -1.05 3.63
CA LYS A 6 12.20 -0.95 2.77
C LYS A 6 11.95 -1.65 1.43
N GLY A 7 11.43 -2.88 1.46
CA GLY A 7 11.10 -3.62 0.25
C GLY A 7 10.01 -2.94 -0.57
N ALA A 8 8.99 -2.36 0.08
CA ALA A 8 7.92 -1.62 -0.59
C ALA A 8 8.46 -0.39 -1.34
N TRP A 9 9.42 0.32 -0.75
CA TRP A 9 10.06 1.48 -1.37
C TRP A 9 10.94 1.09 -2.55
N GLU A 10 11.72 0.01 -2.41
CA GLU A 10 12.59 -0.51 -3.46
C GLU A 10 11.78 -1.08 -4.65
N ALA A 11 10.70 -1.81 -4.39
CA ALA A 11 9.90 -2.47 -5.42
C ALA A 11 9.18 -1.49 -6.37
N LEU A 12 8.87 -0.29 -5.89
CA LEU A 12 8.09 0.70 -6.65
C LEU A 12 8.91 1.87 -7.20
N ASN A 13 10.20 1.98 -6.84
CA ASN A 13 11.04 3.15 -7.14
C ASN A 13 10.32 4.47 -6.80
N TRP A 14 9.62 4.48 -5.66
CA TRP A 14 8.59 5.48 -5.38
C TRP A 14 9.01 6.37 -4.23
N ASN A 15 9.16 7.66 -4.53
CA ASN A 15 9.69 8.62 -3.58
C ASN A 15 8.61 8.99 -2.53
N VAL A 16 8.86 8.67 -1.26
CA VAL A 16 7.97 9.00 -0.14
C VAL A 16 7.73 10.51 -0.02
N ASP A 17 8.68 11.34 -0.43
CA ASP A 17 8.52 12.80 -0.45
C ASP A 17 7.46 13.22 -1.49
N THR A 18 7.30 12.47 -2.59
CA THR A 18 6.20 12.69 -3.54
C THR A 18 4.84 12.23 -2.98
N LEU A 19 4.79 11.21 -2.12
CA LEU A 19 3.55 10.78 -1.45
C LEU A 19 3.02 11.83 -0.47
N LYS A 20 3.92 12.49 0.27
CA LYS A 20 3.55 13.53 1.23
C LYS A 20 3.28 14.89 0.57
N SER A 21 3.92 15.18 -0.57
CA SER A 21 3.82 16.49 -1.25
C SER A 21 2.78 16.57 -2.36
N THR A 22 2.41 15.45 -3.00
CA THR A 22 1.43 15.45 -4.08
C THR A 22 0.05 15.14 -3.51
N GLY A 23 -0.94 16.00 -3.76
CA GLY A 23 -2.28 15.88 -3.19
C GLY A 23 -3.00 14.55 -3.48
N ARG A 24 -3.95 14.52 -4.42
CA ARG A 24 -4.63 13.27 -4.80
C ARG A 24 -3.77 12.50 -5.81
N VAL A 25 -3.39 11.26 -5.46
CA VAL A 25 -2.82 10.31 -6.42
C VAL A 25 -3.93 9.71 -7.31
N HIS A 26 -3.63 9.48 -8.58
CA HIS A 26 -4.57 9.01 -9.60
C HIS A 26 -4.05 7.78 -10.36
N GLY A 27 -4.94 7.05 -11.02
CA GLY A 27 -4.58 5.92 -11.89
C GLY A 27 -3.72 4.86 -11.20
N LYS A 28 -2.62 4.48 -11.87
CA LYS A 28 -1.70 3.43 -11.43
C LYS A 28 -1.03 3.74 -10.09
N ASP A 29 -0.73 5.01 -9.84
CA ASP A 29 -0.14 5.46 -8.58
C ASP A 29 -1.13 5.27 -7.43
N ARG A 30 -2.41 5.61 -7.61
CA ARG A 30 -3.41 5.32 -6.58
C ARG A 30 -3.51 3.83 -6.27
N GLU A 31 -3.53 2.99 -7.31
CA GLU A 31 -3.62 1.53 -7.17
C GLU A 31 -2.42 0.96 -6.41
N ASN A 32 -1.21 1.39 -6.75
CA ASN A 32 0.02 0.99 -6.06
C ASN A 32 0.02 1.38 -4.57
N ARG A 33 -0.41 2.61 -4.24
CA ARG A 33 -0.54 3.05 -2.84
C ARG A 33 -1.53 2.16 -2.12
N ASP A 34 -2.69 1.92 -2.74
CA ASP A 34 -3.78 1.18 -2.11
C ASP A 34 -3.35 -0.28 -1.81
N LEU A 35 -2.60 -0.92 -2.71
CA LEU A 35 -2.00 -2.24 -2.51
C LEU A 35 -0.96 -2.26 -1.38
N LEU A 36 -0.08 -1.26 -1.29
CA LEU A 36 0.90 -1.19 -0.21
C LEU A 36 0.27 -0.91 1.16
N VAL A 37 -0.74 -0.02 1.20
CA VAL A 37 -1.52 0.22 2.41
C VAL A 37 -2.15 -1.07 2.89
N PHE A 38 -2.75 -1.85 1.97
CA PHE A 38 -3.31 -3.15 2.30
C PHE A 38 -2.24 -4.14 2.79
N LEU A 39 -1.07 -4.19 2.15
CA LEU A 39 0.02 -5.07 2.56
C LEU A 39 0.47 -4.77 4.00
N LEU A 40 0.74 -3.51 4.33
CA LEU A 40 1.12 -3.11 5.70
C LEU A 40 0.00 -3.43 6.70
N TRP A 41 -1.25 -3.15 6.33
CA TRP A 41 -2.40 -3.46 7.17
C TRP A 41 -2.56 -4.96 7.42
N GLU A 42 -2.37 -5.80 6.40
CA GLU A 42 -2.46 -7.26 6.48
C GLU A 42 -1.40 -7.85 7.42
N THR A 43 -0.22 -7.23 7.51
CA THR A 43 0.83 -7.69 8.44
C THR A 43 0.43 -7.56 9.91
N GLY A 44 -0.50 -6.65 10.24
CA GLY A 44 -0.84 -6.29 11.61
C GLY A 44 0.28 -5.61 12.41
N ALA A 45 1.43 -5.35 11.79
CA ALA A 45 2.60 -4.76 12.46
C ALA A 45 2.47 -3.23 12.64
N TYR A 46 1.49 -2.61 11.97
CA TYR A 46 1.25 -1.17 12.02
C TYR A 46 -0.22 -0.88 12.30
N THR A 47 -0.46 0.13 13.13
CA THR A 47 -1.78 0.72 13.31
C THR A 47 -2.18 1.54 12.07
N ASN A 48 -3.49 1.77 11.91
CA ASN A 48 -3.98 2.62 10.82
C ASN A 48 -3.45 4.06 10.89
N ALA A 49 -3.12 4.55 12.09
CA ALA A 49 -2.51 5.86 12.27
C ALA A 49 -1.08 5.88 11.72
N GLU A 50 -0.25 4.90 12.08
CA GLU A 50 1.13 4.78 11.58
C GLU A 50 1.17 4.61 10.06
N ILE A 51 0.30 3.76 9.51
CA ILE A 51 0.16 3.61 8.04
C ILE A 51 -0.25 4.95 7.41
N GLY A 52 -1.20 5.66 8.03
CA GLY A 52 -1.63 6.98 7.59
C GLY A 52 -0.48 7.98 7.52
N GLU A 53 0.35 8.04 8.56
CA GLU A 53 1.53 8.92 8.61
C GLU A 53 2.58 8.57 7.54
N ILE A 54 2.80 7.28 7.28
CA ILE A 54 3.73 6.80 6.24
C ILE A 54 3.29 7.31 4.87
N PHE A 55 2.00 7.24 4.56
CA PHE A 55 1.45 7.59 3.24
C PHE A 55 0.87 9.01 3.15
N GLY A 56 0.89 9.79 4.22
CA GLY A 56 0.29 11.13 4.25
C GLY A 56 -1.24 11.13 4.13
N ILE A 57 -1.92 10.09 4.61
CA ILE A 57 -3.37 9.93 4.54
C ILE A 57 -3.99 9.74 5.94
N GLY A 58 -5.27 10.05 6.09
CA GLY A 58 -5.96 9.85 7.37
C GLY A 58 -6.15 8.36 7.72
N TYR A 59 -6.16 8.03 9.02
CA TYR A 59 -6.36 6.66 9.49
C TYR A 59 -7.67 6.01 9.02
N THR A 60 -8.74 6.80 8.82
CA THR A 60 -10.00 6.32 8.25
C THR A 60 -9.83 5.90 6.79
N ALA A 61 -9.02 6.64 6.01
CA ALA A 61 -8.71 6.30 4.64
C ALA A 61 -8.00 4.95 4.55
N VAL A 62 -7.10 4.65 5.50
CA VAL A 62 -6.44 3.34 5.61
C VAL A 62 -7.47 2.22 5.75
N SER A 63 -8.42 2.34 6.68
CA SER A 63 -9.49 1.34 6.85
C SER A 63 -10.32 1.14 5.57
N HIS A 64 -10.68 2.23 4.89
CA HIS A 64 -11.46 2.18 3.65
C HIS A 64 -10.67 1.52 2.50
N ILE A 65 -9.38 1.83 2.40
CA ILE A 65 -8.49 1.22 1.40
C ILE A 65 -8.36 -0.28 1.67
N ALA A 66 -8.01 -0.66 2.90
CA ALA A 66 -7.78 -2.06 3.25
C ALA A 66 -9.03 -2.92 2.97
N ARG A 67 -10.21 -2.44 3.38
CA ARG A 67 -11.48 -3.13 3.10
C ARG A 67 -11.72 -3.30 1.59
N ARG A 68 -11.56 -2.22 0.81
CA ARG A 68 -11.79 -2.25 -0.64
C ARG A 68 -10.81 -3.20 -1.36
N VAL A 69 -9.53 -3.18 -1.00
CA VAL A 69 -8.54 -4.09 -1.62
C VAL A 69 -8.85 -5.54 -1.25
N LYS A 70 -9.19 -5.81 0.01
CA LYS A 70 -9.62 -7.14 0.47
C LYS A 70 -10.82 -7.68 -0.30
N GLU A 71 -11.81 -6.84 -0.57
CA GLU A 71 -13.00 -7.19 -1.37
C GLU A 71 -12.67 -7.44 -2.85
N GLN A 72 -11.63 -6.78 -3.40
CA GLN A 72 -11.26 -6.88 -4.82
C GLN A 72 -10.37 -8.07 -5.15
N LEU A 73 -9.50 -8.50 -4.23
CA LEU A 73 -8.55 -9.59 -4.44
C LEU A 73 -9.19 -10.87 -5.01
N PRO A 74 -10.23 -11.47 -4.40
CA PRO A 74 -10.76 -12.76 -4.86
C PRO A 74 -11.54 -12.70 -6.18
N GLY A 75 -11.78 -11.52 -6.73
CA GLY A 75 -12.59 -11.33 -7.95
C GLY A 75 -11.89 -10.57 -9.08
N ASN A 76 -10.64 -10.13 -8.87
CA ASN A 76 -9.90 -9.33 -9.83
C ASN A 76 -8.48 -9.86 -10.01
N HIS A 77 -8.33 -10.73 -11.01
CA HIS A 77 -7.06 -11.40 -11.36
C HIS A 77 -5.91 -10.41 -11.57
N MET A 78 -6.16 -9.23 -12.13
CA MET A 78 -5.13 -8.22 -12.35
C MET A 78 -4.63 -7.61 -11.02
N VAL A 79 -5.53 -7.37 -10.08
CA VAL A 79 -5.18 -6.84 -8.74
C VAL A 79 -4.48 -7.91 -7.91
N GLU A 80 -4.95 -9.15 -7.99
CA GLU A 80 -4.35 -10.32 -7.34
C GLU A 80 -2.91 -10.57 -7.83
N GLU A 81 -2.69 -10.60 -9.15
CA GLU A 81 -1.36 -10.80 -9.73
C GLU A 81 -0.37 -9.69 -9.31
N LYS A 82 -0.81 -8.42 -9.35
CA LYS A 82 0.00 -7.28 -8.87
C LYS A 82 0.33 -7.42 -7.39
N TYR A 83 -0.64 -7.83 -6.57
CA TYR A 83 -0.45 -8.03 -5.13
C TYR A 83 0.59 -9.13 -4.84
N HIS A 84 0.48 -10.28 -5.49
CA HIS A 84 1.44 -11.37 -5.33
C HIS A 84 2.84 -11.00 -5.79
N ARG A 85 2.94 -10.27 -6.91
CA ARG A 85 4.23 -9.75 -7.39
C ARG A 85 4.88 -8.82 -6.37
N LEU A 86 4.11 -7.89 -5.78
CA LEU A 86 4.61 -7.01 -4.73
C LEU A 86 5.08 -7.78 -3.50
N LYS A 87 4.27 -8.74 -3.01
CA LYS A 87 4.68 -9.62 -1.90
C LYS A 87 6.00 -10.33 -2.16
N SER A 88 6.15 -10.92 -3.35
CA SER A 88 7.37 -11.62 -3.77
C SER A 88 8.59 -10.70 -3.80
N GLN A 89 8.45 -9.47 -4.32
CA GLN A 89 9.53 -8.48 -4.35
C GLN A 89 9.99 -8.05 -2.96
N ILE A 90 9.06 -7.96 -2.01
CA ILE A 90 9.33 -7.56 -0.62
C ILE A 90 9.89 -8.75 0.21
N LYS A 91 9.90 -9.96 -0.37
CA LYS A 91 10.26 -11.22 0.28
C LYS A 91 9.43 -11.49 1.53
N MET A 92 8.14 -11.21 1.43
CA MET A 92 7.11 -11.57 2.42
C MET A 92 6.43 -12.89 2.08
#